data_AF-A0A530QWZ5-F1
#
_entry.id   AF-A0A530QWZ5-F1
#
_cell.length_a   1.000
_cell.length_b   1.000
_cell.length_c   1.000
_cell.angle_alpha   90.00
_cell.angle_beta   90.00
_cell.angle_gamma   90.00
#
_symmetry.space_group_name_H-M   'P 1'
#
loop_
_entity.id
_entity.type
_entity.pdbx_description
1 polymer ?
#
loop_
_entity_poly.entity_id
_entity_poly.type
_entity_poly.pdbx_seq_one_letter_code
_entity_poly.pdbx_strand_id
1 'polypeptide(L)'
;FPVALKALGVTHKSELGAVRLNLRDAESVSTAAHDLYALGTGLYVERMVRDGVAELLVGFTRDPMFGAVMTLGTGGVLVELLRDSVTLMLPATRDDIEAALRGLKLFPLLEGYRGRPKADVAAAIDAISGIAAFVQENASEIEELDINPLIVCAQGKGAWIADALLVLGEKKNV
;
A
#
# COMPACT_ATOMS: atom_id res chain seq x y z
N PHE A 1 -11.57 -16.88 6.12
CA PHE A 1 -10.31 -17.53 5.70
C PHE A 1 -10.09 -17.39 4.20
N PRO A 2 -8.84 -17.41 3.70
CA PRO A 2 -7.65 -17.29 4.53
C PRO A 2 -7.57 -15.90 5.18
N VAL A 3 -6.89 -15.83 6.32
CA VAL A 3 -6.57 -14.58 7.02
C VAL A 3 -5.07 -14.40 7.12
N ALA A 4 -4.63 -13.16 7.28
CA ALA A 4 -3.28 -12.82 7.69
C ALA A 4 -3.31 -12.41 9.18
N LEU A 5 -2.23 -12.72 9.88
CA LEU A 5 -2.00 -12.33 11.26
C LEU A 5 -0.69 -11.55 11.34
N LYS A 6 -0.75 -10.33 11.88
CA LYS A 6 0.39 -9.40 11.98
C LYS A 6 0.61 -9.02 13.45
N ALA A 7 1.87 -9.00 13.89
CA ALA A 7 2.23 -8.42 15.19
C ALA A 7 2.23 -6.89 15.11
N LEU A 8 1.72 -6.25 16.17
CA LEU A 8 1.69 -4.80 16.34
C LEU A 8 2.92 -4.32 17.13
N GLY A 9 3.32 -3.06 16.92
CA GLY A 9 4.45 -2.46 17.65
C GLY A 9 5.84 -2.94 17.18
N VAL A 10 5.90 -3.61 16.02
CA VAL A 10 7.14 -4.12 15.42
C VAL A 10 7.39 -3.37 14.11
N THR A 11 8.56 -2.75 13.96
CA THR A 11 9.06 -2.21 12.69
C THR A 11 9.69 -3.34 11.87
N HIS A 12 9.68 -3.25 10.54
CA HIS A 12 10.20 -4.31 9.65
C HIS A 12 9.59 -5.71 9.90
N LYS A 13 8.27 -5.77 10.08
CA LYS A 13 7.49 -6.97 10.47
C LYS A 13 7.84 -8.22 9.64
N SER A 14 7.97 -8.11 8.33
CA SER A 14 8.22 -9.27 7.46
C SER A 14 9.61 -9.90 7.70
N GLU A 15 10.63 -9.09 7.94
CA GLU A 15 12.02 -9.55 8.16
C GLU A 15 12.17 -10.28 9.51
N LEU A 16 11.40 -9.85 10.51
CA LEU A 16 11.35 -10.45 11.83
C LEU A 16 10.38 -11.64 11.92
N GLY A 17 9.78 -12.05 10.80
CA GLY A 17 8.75 -13.09 10.80
C GLY A 17 7.53 -12.70 11.64
N ALA A 18 7.23 -11.41 11.76
CA ALA A 18 6.13 -10.85 12.53
C ALA A 18 4.80 -10.83 11.73
N VAL A 19 4.74 -11.55 10.61
CA VAL A 19 3.55 -11.73 9.77
C VAL A 19 3.38 -13.22 9.45
N ARG A 20 2.15 -13.72 9.54
CA ARG A 20 1.75 -15.06 9.08
C ARG A 20 0.60 -14.90 8.08
N LEU A 21 0.82 -15.38 6.87
CA LEU A 21 -0.14 -15.30 5.77
C LEU A 21 -0.83 -16.64 5.56
N ASN A 22 -1.96 -16.62 4.84
CA ASN A 22 -2.67 -17.79 4.35
C ASN A 22 -3.08 -18.78 5.47
N LEU A 23 -3.50 -18.26 6.62
CA LEU A 23 -4.06 -19.06 7.72
C LEU A 23 -5.49 -19.47 7.35
N ARG A 24 -5.78 -20.78 7.32
CA ARG A 24 -6.98 -21.33 6.66
C ARG A 24 -8.09 -21.78 7.61
N ASP A 25 -7.81 -21.80 8.90
CA ASP A 25 -8.70 -22.28 9.95
C ASP A 25 -8.34 -21.63 11.30
N ALA A 26 -9.18 -21.85 12.31
CA ALA A 26 -8.98 -21.26 13.63
C ALA A 26 -7.74 -21.82 14.35
N GLU A 27 -7.39 -23.08 14.10
CA GLU A 27 -6.23 -23.74 14.71
C GLU A 27 -4.93 -23.12 14.23
N SER A 28 -4.76 -22.95 12.91
CA SER A 28 -3.60 -22.27 12.33
C SER A 28 -3.48 -20.83 12.80
N VAL A 29 -4.59 -20.12 13.03
CA VAL A 29 -4.59 -18.78 13.64
C VAL A 29 -4.12 -18.83 15.09
N SER A 30 -4.61 -19.76 15.90
CA SER A 30 -4.22 -19.89 17.30
C SER A 30 -2.74 -20.22 17.46
N THR A 31 -2.21 -21.13 16.64
CA THR A 31 -0.79 -21.48 16.63
C THR A 31 0.08 -20.29 16.22
N ALA A 32 -0.27 -19.62 15.12
CA ALA A 32 0.42 -18.41 14.68
C ALA A 32 0.40 -17.29 15.75
N ALA A 33 -0.74 -17.12 16.43
CA ALA A 33 -0.89 -16.12 17.49
C ALA A 33 0.06 -16.39 18.66
N HIS A 34 0.21 -17.64 19.07
CA HIS A 34 1.16 -18.02 20.13
C HIS A 34 2.60 -17.61 19.78
N ASP A 35 3.03 -17.85 18.54
CA ASP A 35 4.38 -17.50 18.09
C ASP A 35 4.59 -15.98 18.01
N LEU A 36 3.58 -15.25 17.54
CA LEU A 36 3.65 -13.83 17.26
C LEU A 36 3.42 -12.95 18.50
N TYR A 37 2.71 -13.45 19.51
CA TYR A 37 2.33 -12.66 20.68
C TYR A 37 3.55 -12.13 21.44
N ALA A 38 4.63 -12.90 21.50
CA ALA A 38 5.87 -12.49 22.17
C ALA A 38 6.66 -11.42 21.40
N LEU A 39 6.35 -11.18 20.12
CA LEU A 39 7.11 -10.27 19.27
C LEU A 39 6.58 -8.83 19.31
N GLY A 40 5.33 -8.62 19.74
CA GLY A 40 4.67 -7.31 19.62
C GLY A 40 3.78 -6.96 20.81
N THR A 41 3.15 -5.78 20.73
CA THR A 41 2.22 -5.28 21.76
C THR A 41 0.79 -5.79 21.59
N GLY A 42 0.52 -6.48 20.48
CA GLY A 42 -0.77 -7.04 20.13
C GLY A 42 -0.74 -7.73 18.78
N LEU A 43 -1.89 -8.27 18.37
CA LEU A 43 -2.05 -8.97 17.11
C LEU A 43 -3.19 -8.36 16.31
N TYR A 44 -3.00 -8.27 15.00
CA TYR A 44 -4.00 -7.79 14.05
C TYR A 44 -4.34 -8.91 13.06
N VAL A 45 -5.62 -9.28 13.01
CA VAL A 45 -6.16 -10.30 12.09
C VAL A 45 -6.88 -9.59 10.97
N GLU A 46 -6.50 -9.87 9.73
CA GLU A 46 -7.13 -9.29 8.55
C GLU A 46 -7.50 -10.35 7.52
N ARG A 47 -8.56 -10.10 6.76
CA ARG A 47 -8.92 -10.93 5.62
C ARG A 47 -7.87 -10.77 4.53
N MET A 48 -7.36 -11.87 3.98
CA MET A 48 -6.47 -11.78 2.82
C MET A 48 -7.24 -11.35 1.58
N VAL A 49 -6.68 -10.37 0.87
CA VAL A 49 -7.10 -10.00 -0.48
C VAL A 49 -6.91 -11.21 -1.40
N ARG A 50 -7.94 -11.51 -2.19
CA ARG A 50 -7.92 -12.55 -3.22
C ARG A 50 -7.91 -11.86 -4.57
N ASP A 51 -7.44 -12.54 -5.60
CA ASP A 51 -7.47 -12.06 -6.99
C ASP A 51 -6.61 -10.81 -7.27
N GLY A 52 -5.55 -10.60 -6.49
CA GLY A 52 -4.53 -9.58 -6.75
C GLY A 52 -3.83 -9.82 -8.09
N VAL A 53 -3.82 -8.81 -8.96
CA VAL A 53 -3.18 -8.85 -10.29
C VAL A 53 -1.81 -8.20 -10.25
N ALA A 54 -1.71 -7.09 -9.54
CA ALA A 54 -0.49 -6.33 -9.35
C ALA A 54 -0.52 -5.63 -7.99
N GLU A 55 0.66 -5.22 -7.54
CA GLU A 55 0.83 -4.37 -6.37
C GLU A 55 1.34 -3.01 -6.85
N LEU A 56 0.92 -1.95 -6.15
CA LEU A 56 1.40 -0.59 -6.32
C LEU A 56 1.94 -0.09 -4.98
N LEU A 57 2.83 0.89 -5.09
CA LEU A 57 3.37 1.67 -3.99
C LEU A 57 2.78 3.08 -4.10
N VAL A 58 2.31 3.62 -2.98
CA VAL A 58 1.81 5.00 -2.90
C VAL A 58 2.47 5.66 -1.70
N GLY A 59 3.46 6.49 -1.97
CA GLY A 59 4.17 7.27 -0.97
C GLY A 59 3.73 8.72 -0.98
N PHE A 60 3.75 9.37 0.17
CA PHE A 60 3.59 10.80 0.33
C PHE A 60 4.70 11.30 1.25
N THR A 61 5.28 12.45 0.89
CA THR A 61 6.24 13.14 1.74
C THR A 61 6.16 14.65 1.49
N ARG A 62 6.72 15.43 2.40
CA ARG A 62 6.89 16.87 2.26
C ARG A 62 8.32 17.18 1.85
N ASP A 63 8.50 17.48 0.58
CA ASP A 63 9.78 17.95 0.07
C ASP A 63 10.00 19.42 0.49
N PRO A 64 11.20 19.79 0.99
CA PRO A 64 11.50 21.17 1.41
C PRO A 64 11.41 22.21 0.29
N MET A 65 11.62 21.82 -0.97
CA MET A 65 11.58 22.69 -2.14
C MET A 65 10.23 22.65 -2.87
N PHE A 66 9.65 21.46 -3.03
CA PHE A 66 8.44 21.26 -3.83
C PHE A 66 7.15 21.18 -3.01
N GLY A 67 7.25 21.09 -1.68
CA GLY A 67 6.10 20.94 -0.79
C GLY A 67 5.55 19.51 -0.81
N ALA A 68 4.22 19.38 -0.80
CA ALA A 68 3.54 18.10 -0.75
C ALA A 68 3.71 17.32 -2.07
N VAL A 69 4.35 16.15 -2.00
CA VAL A 69 4.55 15.29 -3.17
C VAL A 69 4.02 13.88 -2.89
N MET A 70 3.52 13.25 -3.95
CA MET A 70 3.05 11.86 -3.94
C MET A 70 3.85 11.05 -4.95
N THR A 71 4.44 9.95 -4.52
CA THR A 71 5.16 9.00 -5.37
C THR A 71 4.28 7.78 -5.63
N LEU A 72 4.08 7.47 -6.90
CA LEU A 72 3.44 6.24 -7.33
C LEU A 72 4.49 5.31 -7.91
N GLY A 73 4.46 4.03 -7.56
CA GLY A 73 5.37 3.04 -8.11
C GLY A 73 4.70 1.71 -8.31
N THR A 74 5.29 0.85 -9.15
CA THR A 74 4.89 -0.56 -9.18
C THR A 74 5.49 -1.28 -7.97
N GLY A 75 4.72 -2.22 -7.40
CA GLY A 75 5.09 -2.98 -6.19
C GLY A 75 5.69 -4.34 -6.50
N GLY A 76 6.27 -4.95 -5.47
CA GLY A 76 6.88 -6.28 -5.51
C GLY A 76 8.40 -6.27 -5.63
N VAL A 77 9.03 -7.36 -5.17
CA VAL A 77 10.49 -7.48 -4.96
C VAL A 77 11.32 -7.21 -6.22
N LEU A 78 10.83 -7.59 -7.41
CA LEU A 78 11.56 -7.37 -8.66
C LEU A 78 11.57 -5.90 -9.11
N VAL A 79 10.68 -5.06 -8.56
CA VAL A 79 10.48 -3.68 -8.99
C VAL A 79 11.39 -2.69 -8.27
N GLU A 80 11.77 -2.95 -7.03
CA GLU A 80 12.77 -2.14 -6.30
C GLU A 80 14.07 -2.00 -7.11
N LEU A 81 14.41 -3.03 -7.90
CA LEU A 81 15.55 -3.03 -8.81
C LEU A 81 15.32 -2.17 -10.08
N LEU A 82 14.08 -2.07 -10.56
CA LEU A 82 13.72 -1.38 -11.81
C LEU A 82 13.52 0.13 -11.61
N ARG A 83 13.36 0.58 -10.37
CA ARG A 83 13.09 1.97 -9.99
C ARG A 83 11.95 2.55 -10.85
N ASP A 84 10.84 1.81 -10.90
CA ASP A 84 9.67 2.17 -11.69
C ASP A 84 8.70 2.98 -10.84
N SER A 85 8.98 4.27 -10.74
CA SER A 85 8.20 5.22 -9.96
C SER A 85 8.08 6.57 -10.66
N VAL A 86 7.01 7.28 -10.36
CA VAL A 86 6.73 8.65 -10.81
C VAL A 86 6.29 9.49 -9.61
N THR A 87 6.69 10.75 -9.58
CA THR A 87 6.31 11.69 -8.51
C THR A 87 5.40 12.77 -9.08
N LEU A 88 4.34 13.07 -8.34
CA LEU A 88 3.35 14.11 -8.59
C LEU A 88 3.41 15.15 -7.47
N MET A 89 3.17 16.41 -7.81
CA MET A 89 2.91 17.45 -6.80
C MET A 89 1.42 17.41 -6.41
N LEU A 90 1.12 17.69 -5.14
CA LEU A 90 -0.25 17.82 -4.65
C LEU A 90 -0.65 19.29 -4.51
N PRO A 91 -1.91 19.67 -4.79
CA PRO A 91 -3.04 18.84 -5.25
C PRO A 91 -2.82 18.24 -6.65
N ALA A 92 -3.22 16.99 -6.83
CA ALA A 92 -3.27 16.32 -8.14
C ALA A 92 -4.72 15.97 -8.48
N THR A 93 -5.10 16.15 -9.75
CA THR A 93 -6.41 15.71 -10.25
C THR A 93 -6.42 14.20 -10.48
N ARG A 94 -7.62 13.65 -10.68
CA ARG A 94 -7.78 12.25 -11.10
C ARG A 94 -7.00 11.96 -12.39
N ASP A 95 -7.04 12.88 -13.35
CA ASP A 95 -6.38 12.73 -14.65
C ASP A 95 -4.85 12.75 -14.50
N ASP A 96 -4.31 13.57 -13.58
CA ASP A 96 -2.88 13.57 -13.26
C ASP A 96 -2.44 12.22 -12.69
N ILE A 97 -3.24 11.64 -11.78
CA ILE A 97 -2.99 10.32 -11.18
C ILE A 97 -3.05 9.23 -12.25
N GLU A 98 -4.05 9.27 -13.13
CA GLU A 98 -4.15 8.30 -14.23
C GLU A 98 -2.94 8.41 -15.17
N ALA A 99 -2.57 9.63 -15.57
CA ALA A 99 -1.42 9.87 -16.44
C ALA A 99 -0.11 9.38 -15.80
N ALA A 100 0.07 9.62 -14.50
CA ALA A 100 1.21 9.13 -13.74
C ALA A 100 1.27 7.60 -13.72
N LEU A 101 0.17 6.92 -13.38
CA LEU A 101 0.13 5.46 -13.39
C LEU A 101 0.45 4.89 -14.78
N ARG A 102 -0.13 5.47 -15.85
CA ARG A 102 0.16 5.08 -17.23
C ARG A 102 1.61 5.31 -17.64
N GLY A 103 2.30 6.24 -16.98
CA GLY A 103 3.72 6.52 -17.17
C GLY A 103 4.66 5.49 -16.56
N LEU A 104 4.17 4.59 -15.70
CA LEU A 104 4.97 3.51 -15.13
C LEU A 104 5.37 2.50 -16.21
N LYS A 105 6.65 2.10 -16.22
CA LYS A 105 7.21 1.11 -17.17
C LYS A 105 6.46 -0.21 -17.11
N LEU A 106 5.99 -0.61 -15.93
CA LEU A 106 5.25 -1.84 -15.71
C LEU A 106 3.73 -1.67 -15.75
N PHE A 107 3.22 -0.49 -16.11
CA PHE A 107 1.78 -0.28 -16.34
C PHE A 107 1.16 -1.32 -17.30
N PRO A 108 1.83 -1.80 -18.38
CA PRO A 108 1.27 -2.85 -19.23
C PRO A 108 0.86 -4.14 -18.50
N LEU A 109 1.40 -4.42 -17.30
CA LEU A 109 0.97 -5.54 -16.47
C LEU A 109 -0.46 -5.35 -15.93
N LEU A 110 -0.88 -4.10 -15.68
CA LEU A 110 -2.23 -3.74 -15.26
C LEU A 110 -3.24 -3.90 -16.41
N GLU A 111 -2.79 -3.80 -17.67
CA GLU A 111 -3.65 -4.00 -18.85
C GLU A 111 -3.87 -5.48 -19.22
N GLY A 112 -3.28 -6.39 -18.45
CA GLY A 112 -3.32 -7.84 -18.66
C GLY A 112 -2.13 -8.33 -19.48
N TYR A 113 -1.49 -9.41 -19.03
CA TYR A 113 -0.30 -9.98 -19.68
C TYR A 113 -0.34 -11.51 -19.68
N ARG A 114 -0.10 -12.14 -20.84
CA ARG A 114 0.00 -13.62 -21.02
C ARG A 114 -1.09 -14.41 -20.28
N GLY A 115 -2.37 -14.07 -20.51
CA GLY A 115 -3.51 -14.76 -19.91
C GLY A 115 -3.86 -14.35 -18.48
N ARG A 116 -3.11 -13.41 -17.87
CA ARG A 116 -3.56 -12.75 -16.64
C ARG A 116 -4.70 -11.77 -16.94
N PRO A 117 -5.68 -11.65 -16.03
CA PRO A 117 -6.79 -10.71 -16.19
C PRO A 117 -6.29 -9.26 -16.16
N LYS A 118 -7.07 -8.35 -16.72
CA LYS A 118 -6.86 -6.90 -16.56
C LYS A 118 -7.09 -6.51 -15.11
N ALA A 119 -6.29 -5.59 -14.60
CA ALA A 119 -6.43 -5.02 -13.28
C ALA A 119 -7.55 -3.96 -13.24
N ASP A 120 -8.11 -3.73 -12.06
CA ASP A 120 -9.10 -2.68 -11.80
C ASP A 120 -8.42 -1.32 -11.63
N VAL A 121 -7.93 -0.77 -12.75
CA VAL A 121 -7.18 0.50 -12.75
C VAL A 121 -8.04 1.66 -12.25
N ALA A 122 -9.33 1.67 -12.55
CA ALA A 122 -10.25 2.70 -12.05
C ALA A 122 -10.31 2.71 -10.52
N ALA A 123 -10.42 1.52 -9.89
CA ALA A 123 -10.41 1.40 -8.44
C ALA A 123 -9.06 1.78 -7.82
N ALA A 124 -7.94 1.51 -8.51
CA ALA A 124 -6.63 1.97 -8.07
C ALA A 124 -6.55 3.51 -8.06
N ILE A 125 -7.02 4.16 -9.13
CA ILE A 125 -7.09 5.63 -9.22
C ILE A 125 -8.01 6.21 -8.14
N ASP A 126 -9.16 5.59 -7.89
CA ASP A 126 -10.08 5.99 -6.80
C ASP A 126 -9.39 5.93 -5.43
N ALA A 127 -8.69 4.83 -5.16
CA ALA A 127 -7.96 4.66 -3.91
C ALA A 127 -6.85 5.71 -3.76
N ILE A 128 -6.04 5.93 -4.80
CA ILE A 128 -4.96 6.92 -4.79
C ILE A 128 -5.51 8.34 -4.65
N SER A 129 -6.63 8.65 -5.30
CA SER A 129 -7.30 9.95 -5.16
C SER A 129 -7.81 10.16 -3.73
N GLY A 130 -8.36 9.11 -3.10
CA GLY A 130 -8.76 9.14 -1.70
C GLY A 130 -7.59 9.33 -0.74
N ILE A 131 -6.46 8.67 -1.00
CA ILE A 131 -5.21 8.86 -0.25
C ILE A 131 -4.72 10.31 -0.41
N ALA A 132 -4.72 10.83 -1.64
CA ALA A 132 -4.31 12.21 -1.93
C ALA A 132 -5.20 13.23 -1.22
N ALA A 133 -6.51 13.01 -1.17
CA ALA A 133 -7.44 13.86 -0.41
C ALA A 133 -7.16 13.79 1.09
N PHE A 134 -7.00 12.57 1.64
CA PHE A 134 -6.70 12.36 3.06
C PHE A 134 -5.41 13.09 3.51
N VAL A 135 -4.32 12.98 2.75
CA VAL A 135 -3.06 13.66 3.11
C VAL A 135 -3.16 15.18 2.98
N GLN A 136 -3.97 15.69 2.06
CA GLN A 136 -4.20 17.12 1.90
C GLN A 136 -5.05 17.69 3.04
N GLU A 137 -6.11 16.99 3.44
CA GLU A 137 -6.97 17.37 4.57
C GLU A 137 -6.18 17.39 5.90
N ASN A 138 -5.21 16.49 6.04
CA ASN A 138 -4.40 16.33 7.25
C ASN A 138 -2.96 16.84 7.06
N ALA A 139 -2.78 17.76 6.09
CA ALA A 139 -1.49 18.26 5.66
C ALA A 139 -0.61 18.74 6.82
N SER A 140 -1.17 19.47 7.79
CA SER A 140 -0.40 20.01 8.92
C SER A 140 0.14 18.95 9.89
N GLU A 141 -0.41 17.74 9.87
CA GLU A 141 -0.11 16.68 10.85
C GLU A 141 0.67 15.53 10.22
N ILE A 142 0.53 15.28 8.92
CA ILE A 142 1.20 14.18 8.25
C ILE A 142 2.51 14.65 7.64
N GLU A 143 3.60 13.99 8.04
CA GLU A 143 4.95 14.19 7.49
C GLU A 143 5.23 13.19 6.36
N GLU A 144 4.89 11.92 6.59
CA GLU A 144 5.10 10.85 5.63
C GLU A 144 3.93 9.86 5.69
N LEU A 145 3.54 9.33 4.53
CA LEU A 145 2.63 8.19 4.42
C LEU A 145 3.19 7.24 3.37
N ASP A 146 3.40 5.98 3.72
CA ASP A 146 3.82 4.93 2.81
C ASP A 146 2.76 3.82 2.78
N ILE A 147 2.23 3.53 1.59
CA ILE A 147 1.30 2.44 1.35
C ILE A 147 2.01 1.41 0.48
N ASN A 148 2.33 0.29 1.11
CA ASN A 148 3.07 -0.79 0.49
C ASN A 148 2.65 -2.17 1.06
N PRO A 149 1.86 -2.97 0.32
CA PRO A 149 1.31 -2.72 -1.01
C PRO A 149 -0.12 -2.15 -1.02
N LEU A 150 -0.43 -1.37 -2.06
CA LEU A 150 -1.78 -1.23 -2.60
C LEU A 150 -2.01 -2.37 -3.60
N ILE A 151 -2.82 -3.36 -3.23
CA ILE A 151 -3.12 -4.53 -4.07
C ILE A 151 -4.24 -4.18 -5.05
N VAL A 152 -3.93 -4.20 -6.35
CA VAL A 152 -4.92 -3.99 -7.42
C VAL A 152 -5.44 -5.34 -7.88
N CYS A 153 -6.73 -5.58 -7.74
CA CYS A 153 -7.35 -6.85 -8.12
C CYS A 153 -7.80 -6.85 -9.58
N ALA A 154 -8.32 -7.98 -10.05
CA ALA A 154 -8.91 -8.08 -11.38
C ALA A 154 -10.05 -7.07 -11.58
N GLN A 155 -10.30 -6.65 -12.82
CA GLN A 155 -11.33 -5.67 -13.16
C GLN A 155 -12.69 -6.00 -12.49
N GLY A 156 -13.25 -5.03 -11.77
CA GLY A 156 -14.49 -5.16 -10.99
C GLY A 156 -14.31 -5.78 -9.60
N LYS A 157 -13.08 -6.03 -9.15
CA LYS A 157 -12.75 -6.55 -7.81
C LYS A 157 -12.08 -5.52 -6.89
N GLY A 158 -11.80 -4.32 -7.41
CA GLY A 158 -11.32 -3.19 -6.62
C GLY A 158 -9.80 -3.18 -6.37
N ALA A 159 -9.38 -2.24 -5.51
CA ALA A 159 -8.02 -2.11 -5.01
C ALA A 159 -8.04 -1.98 -3.49
N TRP A 160 -7.07 -2.59 -2.80
CA TRP A 160 -7.07 -2.74 -1.35
C TRP A 160 -5.69 -2.40 -0.76
N ILE A 161 -5.68 -1.50 0.22
CA ILE A 161 -4.49 -1.20 1.01
C ILE A 161 -4.23 -2.38 1.94
N ALA A 162 -3.10 -3.06 1.76
CA ALA A 162 -2.73 -4.21 2.58
C ALA A 162 -1.83 -3.83 3.76
N ASP A 163 -1.03 -2.77 3.62
CA ASP A 163 -0.26 -2.19 4.71
C ASP A 163 -0.10 -0.68 4.48
N ALA A 164 0.00 0.06 5.58
CA ALA A 164 0.25 1.49 5.57
C ALA A 164 1.10 1.88 6.78
N LEU A 165 2.09 2.74 6.54
CA LEU A 165 2.90 3.39 7.56
C LEU A 165 2.62 4.89 7.50
N LEU A 166 2.24 5.48 8.62
CA LEU A 166 1.97 6.90 8.75
C LEU A 166 2.93 7.50 9.77
N VAL A 167 3.64 8.54 9.38
CA VAL A 167 4.50 9.35 10.27
C VAL A 167 3.83 10.71 10.45
N LEU A 168 3.57 11.04 11.70
CA LEU A 168 3.01 12.34 12.08
C LEU A 168 4.17 13.31 12.36
N GLY A 169 4.05 14.54 11.85
CA GLY A 169 4.98 15.61 12.15
C GLY A 169 4.89 16.05 13.61
N GLU A 170 5.97 16.61 14.15
CA GLU A 170 5.94 17.20 15.48
C GLU A 170 4.93 18.35 15.54
N LYS A 171 4.03 18.34 16.53
CA LYS A 171 3.17 19.48 16.82
C LYS A 171 4.04 20.69 17.11
N LYS A 172 4.02 21.68 16.21
CA LYS A 172 4.50 23.03 16.54
C LYS A 172 3.56 23.58 17.61
N ASN A 173 3.98 23.53 18.86
CA ASN A 173 3.34 24.28 19.95
C ASN A 173 3.50 25.77 19.60
N VAL A 174 2.42 26.38 19.10
CA VAL A 174 2.29 27.84 18.97
C VAL A 174 1.57 28.35 20.20
#